data_AF-A0A6L7S3F7-F1
#
_entry.id   AF-A0A6L7S3F7-F1
#
_cell.length_a   1.000
_cell.length_b   1.000
_cell.length_c   1.000
_cell.angle_alpha   90.00
_cell.angle_beta   90.00
_cell.angle_gamma   90.00
#
_symmetry.space_group_name_H-M   'P 1'
#
loop_
_entity.id
_entity.type
_entity.pdbx_description
1 polymer ?
#
loop_
_entity_poly.entity_id
_entity_poly.type
_entity_poly.pdbx_seq_one_letter_code
_entity_poly.pdbx_strand_id
1 'polypeptide(L)'
;MERLRRSRKADVAGLPRPEPLAFRQPDSPECIVNAMAEYQAMMDAIRDGLVNKAVAECPADPTERARHLKSFGYFSDAAMVGVCRLPGDAHLEEPWRNPDIDRLANDLKTRQTKTLASGIDMIMADLKESMEAPPSTIAGHTHAVVFLNARPRPIRDGEPGTEWLEGAEGHAACLRASETAVVLANYIRLLGHDAKAHSATSSDVDLNRLAVEAGLAIARQGV
;
A
#
# COMPACT_ATOMS: atom_id res chain seq x y z
N MET A 1 -1.69 -12.92 -17.77
CA MET A 1 -2.50 -11.68 -17.98
C MET A 1 -2.52 -11.21 -19.45
N GLU A 2 -1.57 -11.63 -20.27
CA GLU A 2 -1.36 -11.31 -21.68
C GLU A 2 -2.43 -11.85 -22.64
N ARG A 3 -3.15 -12.91 -22.24
CA ARG A 3 -4.23 -13.52 -23.03
C ARG A 3 -5.60 -12.84 -22.88
N LEU A 4 -5.72 -11.88 -21.95
CA LEU A 4 -6.97 -11.15 -21.73
C LEU A 4 -7.12 -10.04 -22.78
N ARG A 5 -8.35 -9.83 -23.26
CA ARG A 5 -8.67 -8.72 -24.17
C ARG A 5 -8.41 -7.38 -23.45
N ARG A 6 -7.74 -6.45 -24.14
CA ARG A 6 -7.46 -5.11 -23.63
C ARG A 6 -8.25 -4.05 -24.37
N SER A 7 -8.64 -3.00 -23.66
CA SER A 7 -9.17 -1.75 -24.21
C SER A 7 -8.11 -0.66 -24.06
N ARG A 8 -8.13 0.34 -24.94
CA ARG A 8 -7.28 1.54 -24.81
C ARG A 8 -7.81 2.52 -23.77
N LYS A 9 -9.12 2.47 -23.47
CA LYS A 9 -9.79 3.33 -22.51
C LYS A 9 -10.36 2.47 -21.39
N ALA A 10 -10.03 2.82 -20.15
CA ALA A 10 -10.63 2.25 -18.96
C ALA A 10 -12.11 2.63 -18.87
N ASP A 11 -12.96 1.67 -18.53
CA ASP A 11 -14.34 1.93 -18.19
C ASP A 11 -14.47 2.01 -16.67
N VAL A 12 -14.52 3.25 -16.18
CA VAL A 12 -14.59 3.58 -14.75
C VAL A 12 -16.04 3.85 -14.29
N ALA A 13 -17.01 3.65 -15.18
CA ALA A 13 -18.41 3.80 -14.82
C ALA A 13 -18.84 2.72 -13.82
N GLY A 14 -19.57 3.11 -12.77
CA GLY A 14 -20.10 2.17 -11.78
C GLY A 14 -19.05 1.62 -10.81
N LEU A 15 -17.89 2.29 -10.67
CA LEU A 15 -16.96 2.01 -9.57
C LEU A 15 -17.64 2.25 -8.22
N PRO A 16 -17.42 1.39 -7.22
CA PRO A 16 -17.85 1.68 -5.86
C PRO A 16 -17.14 2.92 -5.33
N ARG A 17 -17.84 3.67 -4.47
CA ARG A 17 -17.21 4.74 -3.70
C ARG A 17 -16.07 4.12 -2.88
N PRO A 18 -14.85 4.67 -2.94
CA PRO A 18 -13.77 4.13 -2.15
C PRO A 18 -13.99 4.44 -0.66
N GLU A 19 -13.71 3.47 0.20
CA GLU A 19 -13.89 3.60 1.64
C GLU A 19 -12.58 3.19 2.37
N PRO A 20 -12.18 3.92 3.42
CA PRO A 20 -10.99 3.57 4.17
C PRO A 20 -11.22 2.28 4.97
N LEU A 21 -10.22 1.41 4.98
CA LEU A 21 -10.23 0.19 5.79
C LEU A 21 -9.73 0.50 7.21
N ALA A 22 -10.47 0.06 8.24
CA ALA A 22 -10.07 0.22 9.64
C ALA A 22 -9.55 -1.09 10.23
N PHE A 23 -8.37 -1.07 10.84
CA PHE A 23 -7.76 -2.25 11.50
C PHE A 23 -8.17 -2.37 12.97
N ARG A 24 -9.45 -2.13 13.27
CA ARG A 24 -9.98 -2.20 14.64
C ARG A 24 -11.32 -2.92 14.63
N GLN A 25 -11.45 -3.92 15.50
CA GLN A 25 -12.69 -4.62 15.79
C GLN A 25 -12.86 -4.66 17.31
N PRO A 26 -13.42 -3.60 17.93
CA PRO A 26 -13.56 -3.51 19.38
C PRO A 26 -14.52 -4.57 19.94
N ASP A 27 -15.49 -5.01 19.16
CA ASP A 27 -16.49 -6.02 19.57
C ASP A 27 -15.96 -7.47 19.48
N SER A 28 -14.76 -7.66 18.91
CA SER A 28 -14.11 -8.97 18.72
C SER A 28 -12.62 -8.87 19.07
N PRO A 29 -12.26 -8.76 20.36
CA PRO A 29 -10.88 -8.50 20.80
C PRO A 29 -9.89 -9.61 20.38
N GLU A 30 -10.36 -10.84 20.24
CA GLU A 30 -9.60 -12.00 19.76
C GLU A 30 -9.30 -11.98 18.25
N CYS A 31 -9.98 -11.13 17.48
CA CYS A 31 -9.80 -11.06 16.04
C CYS A 31 -8.40 -10.56 15.67
N ILE A 32 -7.76 -11.25 14.72
CA ILE A 32 -6.39 -10.95 14.27
C ILE A 32 -6.26 -9.56 13.64
N VAL A 33 -7.36 -8.96 13.16
CA VAL A 33 -7.41 -7.58 12.67
C VAL A 33 -6.79 -6.61 13.67
N ASN A 34 -7.09 -6.78 14.96
CA ASN A 34 -6.58 -5.93 16.02
C ASN A 34 -5.05 -6.05 16.17
N ALA A 35 -4.51 -7.25 15.97
CA ALA A 35 -3.06 -7.50 16.03
C ALA A 35 -2.33 -6.95 14.80
N MET A 36 -2.98 -6.93 13.63
CA MET A 36 -2.41 -6.37 12.40
C MET A 36 -2.34 -4.83 12.41
N ALA A 37 -3.12 -4.16 13.27
CA ALA A 37 -3.23 -2.69 13.30
C ALA A 37 -1.90 -1.97 13.45
N GLU A 38 -1.02 -2.47 14.32
CA GLU A 38 0.29 -1.87 14.56
C GLU A 38 1.20 -2.00 13.33
N TYR A 39 1.22 -3.18 12.71
CA TYR A 39 2.01 -3.41 11.49
C TYR A 39 1.52 -2.52 10.33
N GLN A 40 0.21 -2.39 10.15
CA GLN A 40 -0.34 -1.51 9.12
C GLN A 40 -0.01 -0.04 9.40
N ALA A 41 -0.09 0.39 10.67
CA ALA A 41 0.31 1.74 11.05
C ALA A 41 1.80 2.00 10.79
N MET A 42 2.67 1.02 11.04
CA MET A 42 4.08 1.11 10.69
C MET A 42 4.26 1.26 9.17
N MET A 43 3.62 0.42 8.35
CA MET A 43 3.68 0.53 6.89
C MET A 43 3.20 1.90 6.39
N ASP A 44 2.08 2.39 6.92
CA ASP A 44 1.54 3.69 6.53
C ASP A 44 2.41 4.87 7.02
N ALA A 45 3.18 4.70 8.10
CA ALA A 45 4.11 5.71 8.59
C ALA A 45 5.30 5.90 7.65
N ILE A 46 5.74 4.84 6.98
CA ILE A 46 6.88 4.85 6.03
C ILE A 46 6.44 4.83 4.55
N ARG A 47 5.15 5.08 4.29
CA ARG A 47 4.60 5.18 2.93
C ARG A 47 5.22 6.31 2.12
N ASP A 48 5.73 7.32 2.81
CA ASP A 48 6.40 8.50 2.28
C ASP A 48 7.76 8.67 2.97
N GLY A 49 8.62 9.53 2.45
CA GLY A 49 9.92 9.80 3.09
C GLY A 49 10.86 10.60 2.22
N LEU A 50 12.12 10.70 2.67
CA LEU A 50 13.14 11.48 1.98
C LEU A 50 13.52 10.86 0.63
N VAL A 51 13.70 11.71 -0.37
CA VAL A 51 14.22 11.35 -1.68
C VAL A 51 15.74 11.55 -1.69
N ASN A 52 16.47 10.58 -2.21
CA ASN A 52 17.91 10.70 -2.36
C ASN A 52 18.25 11.87 -3.30
N LYS A 53 19.18 12.74 -2.90
CA LYS A 53 19.60 13.89 -3.73
C LYS A 53 20.38 13.44 -4.96
N ALA A 54 21.08 12.31 -4.87
CA ALA A 54 21.75 11.71 -6.01
C ALA A 54 20.75 10.89 -6.82
N VAL A 55 20.70 11.14 -8.13
CA VAL A 55 19.91 10.33 -9.06
C VAL A 55 20.77 9.17 -9.54
N ALA A 56 20.30 7.95 -9.28
CA ALA A 56 20.99 6.74 -9.71
C ALA A 56 20.83 6.51 -11.22
N GLU A 57 21.80 5.82 -11.82
CA GLU A 57 21.67 5.38 -13.20
C GLU A 57 20.52 4.35 -13.32
N CYS A 58 19.59 4.63 -14.23
CA CYS A 58 18.42 3.78 -14.48
C CYS A 58 18.28 3.53 -15.99
N PRO A 59 17.71 2.39 -16.43
CA PRO A 59 17.41 2.15 -17.83
C PRO A 59 16.57 3.28 -18.44
N ALA A 60 16.99 3.79 -19.60
CA ALA A 60 16.28 4.86 -20.29
C ALA A 60 14.89 4.41 -20.80
N ASP A 61 14.77 3.16 -21.25
CA ASP A 61 13.52 2.59 -21.75
C ASP A 61 12.46 2.50 -20.63
N PRO A 62 11.33 3.24 -20.73
CA PRO A 62 10.25 3.13 -19.76
C PRO A 62 9.62 1.73 -19.74
N THR A 63 9.70 0.96 -20.82
CA THR A 63 9.19 -0.41 -20.87
C THR A 63 10.05 -1.34 -20.02
N GLU A 64 11.37 -1.21 -20.09
CA GLU A 64 12.30 -1.95 -19.23
C GLU A 64 12.10 -1.61 -17.76
N ARG A 65 11.99 -0.31 -17.42
CA ARG A 65 11.62 0.11 -16.06
C ARG A 65 10.31 -0.51 -15.59
N ALA A 66 9.27 -0.47 -16.42
CA ALA A 66 7.99 -1.10 -16.09
C ALA A 66 8.10 -2.62 -15.90
N ARG A 67 8.98 -3.31 -16.64
CA ARG A 67 9.25 -4.75 -16.41
C ARG A 67 9.94 -4.96 -15.07
N HIS A 68 10.95 -4.17 -14.71
CA HIS A 68 11.65 -4.29 -13.41
C HIS A 68 10.69 -4.09 -12.24
N LEU A 69 9.87 -3.03 -12.28
CA LEU A 69 8.89 -2.74 -11.22
C LEU A 69 7.83 -3.84 -11.11
N LYS A 70 7.37 -4.41 -12.23
CA LYS A 70 6.45 -5.56 -12.22
C LYS A 70 7.10 -6.83 -11.68
N SER A 71 8.34 -7.12 -12.09
CA SER A 71 9.10 -8.26 -11.59
C SER A 71 9.29 -8.19 -10.08
N PHE A 72 9.57 -7.00 -9.54
CA PHE A 72 9.63 -6.80 -8.09
C PHE A 72 8.28 -7.11 -7.41
N GLY A 73 7.16 -6.60 -7.95
CA GLY A 73 5.84 -6.92 -7.41
C GLY A 73 5.54 -8.42 -7.39
N TYR A 74 5.87 -9.15 -8.45
CA TYR A 74 5.70 -10.61 -8.47
C TYR A 74 6.66 -11.35 -7.53
N PHE A 75 7.90 -10.86 -7.39
CA PHE A 75 8.85 -11.37 -6.41
C PHE A 75 8.33 -11.19 -4.97
N SER A 76 7.60 -10.12 -4.70
CA SER A 76 6.94 -9.83 -3.42
C SER A 76 5.51 -10.41 -3.31
N ASP A 77 5.21 -11.47 -4.07
CA ASP A 77 3.93 -12.22 -4.01
C ASP A 77 2.66 -11.42 -4.36
N ALA A 78 2.77 -10.34 -5.16
CA ALA A 78 1.59 -9.72 -5.75
C ALA A 78 0.94 -10.69 -6.77
N ALA A 79 -0.37 -10.88 -6.66
CA ALA A 79 -1.12 -11.76 -7.56
C ALA A 79 -1.21 -11.16 -8.98
N MET A 80 -1.33 -9.83 -9.08
CA MET A 80 -1.26 -9.10 -10.34
C MET A 80 -0.55 -7.76 -10.16
N VAL A 81 0.18 -7.34 -11.20
CA VAL A 81 0.84 -6.03 -11.23
C VAL A 81 0.56 -5.29 -12.53
N GLY A 82 0.14 -4.03 -12.40
CA GLY A 82 -0.21 -3.14 -13.50
C GLY A 82 0.48 -1.79 -13.36
N VAL A 83 0.54 -1.05 -14.46
CA VAL A 83 1.09 0.32 -14.49
C VAL A 83 0.18 1.16 -15.38
N CYS A 84 -0.16 2.35 -14.92
CA CYS A 84 -0.90 3.35 -15.71
C CYS A 84 -0.29 4.75 -15.53
N ARG A 85 -0.70 5.68 -16.39
CA ARG A 85 -0.55 7.11 -16.08
C ARG A 85 -1.50 7.44 -14.93
N LEU A 86 -1.09 8.32 -14.02
CA LEU A 86 -1.95 8.83 -12.96
C LEU A 86 -2.96 9.82 -13.57
N PRO A 87 -4.26 9.51 -13.64
CA PRO A 87 -5.27 10.45 -14.11
C PRO A 87 -5.50 11.53 -13.05
N GLY A 88 -5.71 12.78 -13.48
CA GLY A 88 -5.94 13.89 -12.54
C GLY A 88 -7.22 13.75 -11.72
N ASP A 89 -8.20 13.01 -12.23
CA ASP A 89 -9.47 12.68 -11.58
C ASP A 89 -9.43 11.34 -10.81
N ALA A 90 -8.24 10.76 -10.62
CA ALA A 90 -8.02 9.67 -9.66
C ALA A 90 -7.62 10.18 -8.27
N HIS A 91 -7.39 11.48 -8.10
CA HIS A 91 -7.15 12.07 -6.79
C HIS A 91 -8.44 12.04 -5.96
N LEU A 92 -8.31 11.73 -4.68
CA LEU A 92 -9.42 11.85 -3.74
C LEU A 92 -9.67 13.33 -3.44
N GLU A 93 -10.94 13.72 -3.33
CA GLU A 93 -11.31 15.05 -2.83
C GLU A 93 -10.78 15.26 -1.41
N GLU A 94 -10.94 14.24 -0.57
CA GLU A 94 -10.41 14.18 0.78
C GLU A 94 -9.51 12.94 0.93
N PRO A 95 -8.18 13.12 0.86
CA PRO A 95 -7.23 12.07 1.23
C PRO A 95 -7.51 11.59 2.66
N TRP A 96 -7.46 10.28 2.88
CA TRP A 96 -7.53 9.71 4.23
C TRP A 96 -6.17 9.22 4.70
N ARG A 97 -5.98 9.25 6.02
CA ARG A 97 -4.76 8.81 6.69
C ARG A 97 -5.14 7.92 7.86
N ASN A 98 -4.36 6.86 8.04
CA ASN A 98 -4.55 5.92 9.13
C ASN A 98 -4.38 6.64 10.49
N PRO A 99 -5.41 6.68 11.35
CA PRO A 99 -5.34 7.36 12.64
C PRO A 99 -4.38 6.69 13.62
N ASP A 100 -4.07 5.40 13.45
CA ASP A 100 -3.15 4.67 14.32
C ASP A 100 -1.68 5.10 14.14
N ILE A 101 -1.34 5.87 13.09
CA ILE A 101 0.01 6.44 12.91
C ILE A 101 0.34 7.42 14.05
N ASP A 102 -0.63 8.24 14.48
CA ASP A 102 -0.37 9.23 15.54
C ASP A 102 -0.17 8.55 16.90
N ARG A 103 -0.88 7.44 17.13
CA ARG A 103 -0.66 6.58 18.28
C ARG A 103 0.75 5.97 18.24
N LEU A 104 1.16 5.42 17.11
CA LEU A 104 2.51 4.89 16.90
C LEU A 104 3.58 5.97 17.13
N ALA A 105 3.35 7.21 16.67
CA ALA A 105 4.26 8.33 16.85
C ALA A 105 4.51 8.62 18.33
N ASN A 106 3.44 8.63 19.12
CA ASN A 106 3.51 8.83 20.56
C ASN A 106 4.23 7.66 21.25
N ASP A 107 3.95 6.43 20.85
CA ASP A 107 4.61 5.24 21.40
C ASP A 107 6.13 5.26 21.11
N LEU A 108 6.56 5.62 19.89
CA LEU A 108 7.98 5.71 19.52
C LEU A 108 8.75 6.82 20.25
N LYS A 109 8.07 7.92 20.60
CA LYS A 109 8.65 9.02 21.40
C LYS A 109 8.83 8.62 22.86
N THR A 110 7.89 7.84 23.40
CA THR A 110 7.80 7.55 24.84
C THR A 110 8.43 6.22 25.23
N ARG A 111 8.48 5.23 24.33
CA ARG A 111 9.05 3.91 24.59
C ARG A 111 10.48 3.84 24.05
N GLN A 112 11.45 3.77 24.97
CA GLN A 112 12.81 3.35 24.61
C GLN A 112 12.84 1.84 24.46
N THR A 113 12.68 1.34 23.24
CA THR A 113 13.03 -0.05 22.91
C THR A 113 14.55 -0.15 22.84
N LYS A 114 15.21 -0.53 23.94
CA LYS A 114 16.58 -1.02 23.88
C LYS A 114 16.54 -2.43 23.34
N THR A 115 16.99 -2.63 22.12
CA THR A 115 17.11 -3.96 21.52
C THR A 115 18.56 -4.42 21.59
N LEU A 116 18.79 -5.72 21.71
CA LEU A 116 20.15 -6.31 21.66
C LEU A 116 20.59 -6.60 20.21
N ALA A 117 19.78 -6.18 19.23
CA ALA A 117 19.99 -6.45 17.81
C ALA A 117 20.24 -5.12 17.08
N SER A 118 21.50 -4.86 16.73
CA SER A 118 21.97 -3.64 16.05
C SER A 118 21.10 -3.21 14.85
N GLY A 119 20.49 -4.17 14.14
CA GLY A 119 19.61 -3.87 13.00
C GLY A 119 18.26 -3.24 13.36
N ILE A 120 17.69 -3.54 14.53
CA ILE A 120 16.38 -3.01 14.92
C ILE A 120 16.51 -1.52 15.28
N ASP A 121 17.61 -1.13 15.91
CA ASP A 121 17.83 0.27 16.28
C ASP A 121 17.92 1.18 15.04
N MET A 122 18.51 0.69 13.95
CA MET A 122 18.55 1.40 12.66
C MET A 122 17.16 1.52 12.04
N ILE A 123 16.38 0.42 12.00
CA ILE A 123 15.01 0.44 11.49
C ILE A 123 14.13 1.41 12.28
N MET A 124 14.30 1.45 13.61
CA MET A 124 13.54 2.35 14.49
C MET A 124 13.96 3.82 14.31
N ALA A 125 15.23 4.08 13.97
CA ALA A 125 15.70 5.42 13.62
C ALA A 125 15.10 5.87 12.27
N ASP A 126 15.15 5.03 11.24
CA ASP A 126 14.57 5.31 9.92
C ASP A 126 13.06 5.55 10.00
N LEU A 127 12.36 4.78 10.85
CA LEU A 127 10.94 4.97 11.14
C LEU A 127 10.68 6.34 11.78
N LYS A 128 11.48 6.74 12.78
CA LYS A 128 11.36 8.05 13.43
C LYS A 128 11.61 9.20 12.44
N GLU A 129 12.66 9.10 11.63
CA GLU A 129 12.97 10.11 10.61
C GLU A 129 11.83 10.24 9.58
N SER A 130 11.28 9.11 9.13
CA SER A 130 10.14 9.10 8.20
C SER A 130 8.89 9.75 8.81
N MET A 131 8.67 9.60 10.11
CA MET A 131 7.52 10.18 10.82
C MET A 131 7.69 11.67 11.15
N GLU A 132 8.92 12.16 11.25
CA GLU A 132 9.22 13.58 11.45
C GLU A 132 9.29 14.35 10.13
N ALA A 133 9.41 13.64 8.99
CA ALA A 133 9.37 14.24 7.67
C ALA A 133 8.02 14.96 7.44
N PRO A 134 8.02 16.18 6.90
CA PRO A 134 6.78 16.86 6.52
C PRO A 134 5.98 16.00 5.53
N PRO A 135 4.65 15.86 5.71
CA PRO A 135 3.84 15.14 4.74
C PRO A 135 4.04 15.73 3.34
N SER A 136 4.41 14.89 2.38
CA SER A 136 4.53 15.33 0.99
C SER A 136 3.22 15.11 0.24
N THR A 137 2.99 15.96 -0.75
CA THR A 137 1.91 15.79 -1.72
C THR A 137 2.37 14.87 -2.84
N ILE A 138 1.44 14.26 -3.57
CA ILE A 138 1.75 13.57 -4.83
C ILE A 138 1.77 14.53 -6.05
N ALA A 139 1.92 15.84 -5.82
CA ALA A 139 1.98 16.82 -6.89
C ALA A 139 3.23 16.58 -7.76
N GLY A 140 3.01 16.30 -9.04
CA GLY A 140 4.08 15.96 -9.99
C GLY A 140 4.25 14.46 -10.25
N HIS A 141 3.55 13.59 -9.51
CA HIS A 141 3.49 12.17 -9.82
C HIS A 141 2.71 11.98 -11.12
N THR A 142 3.25 11.17 -12.04
CA THR A 142 2.69 11.00 -13.39
C THR A 142 2.23 9.58 -13.69
N HIS A 143 2.64 8.61 -12.88
CA HIS A 143 2.39 7.20 -13.09
C HIS A 143 2.01 6.55 -11.77
N ALA A 144 1.22 5.48 -11.85
CA ALA A 144 0.90 4.62 -10.74
C ALA A 144 1.31 3.18 -11.06
N VAL A 145 1.99 2.52 -10.12
CA VAL A 145 2.22 1.08 -10.12
C VAL A 145 1.18 0.47 -9.17
N VAL A 146 0.38 -0.46 -9.66
CA VAL A 146 -0.76 -1.02 -8.94
C VAL A 146 -0.54 -2.50 -8.70
N PHE A 147 -0.69 -2.91 -7.44
CA PHE A 147 -0.58 -4.29 -6.98
C PHE A 147 -1.96 -4.80 -6.55
N LEU A 148 -2.32 -5.99 -6.97
CA LEU A 148 -3.44 -6.73 -6.39
C LEU A 148 -2.88 -7.92 -5.62
N ASN A 149 -3.19 -7.99 -4.33
CA ASN A 149 -2.95 -9.17 -3.51
C ASN A 149 -4.26 -9.94 -3.33
N ALA A 150 -4.20 -11.25 -3.53
CA ALA A 150 -5.36 -12.10 -3.33
C ALA A 150 -5.76 -12.07 -1.85
N ARG A 151 -7.07 -11.98 -1.60
CA ARG A 151 -7.61 -12.29 -0.28
C ARG A 151 -7.29 -13.76 0.05
N PRO A 152 -7.01 -14.08 1.33
CA PRO A 152 -6.93 -15.47 1.77
C PRO A 152 -8.18 -16.25 1.36
N ARG A 153 -8.07 -17.59 1.32
CA ARG A 153 -9.22 -18.45 1.04
C ARG A 153 -10.36 -18.17 2.04
N PRO A 154 -11.63 -18.37 1.65
CA PRO A 154 -12.74 -18.36 2.59
C PRO A 154 -12.53 -19.37 3.72
N ILE A 155 -13.00 -19.01 4.90
CA ILE A 155 -13.09 -19.89 6.06
C ILE A 155 -14.17 -20.93 5.79
N ARG A 156 -13.94 -22.18 6.19
CA ARG A 156 -14.94 -23.25 6.03
C ARG A 156 -15.83 -23.33 7.26
N ASP A 157 -17.07 -23.77 7.06
CA ASP A 157 -18.01 -23.98 8.16
C ASP A 157 -17.43 -24.93 9.22
N GLY A 158 -17.42 -24.49 10.48
CA GLY A 158 -16.90 -25.25 11.62
C GLY A 158 -15.37 -25.39 11.67
N GLU A 159 -14.64 -24.60 10.88
CA GLU A 159 -13.18 -24.60 10.90
C GLU A 159 -12.63 -23.98 12.21
N PRO A 160 -11.71 -24.65 12.92
CA PRO A 160 -11.13 -24.09 14.15
C PRO A 160 -10.45 -22.74 13.93
N GLY A 161 -10.68 -21.79 14.83
CA GLY A 161 -10.11 -20.43 14.76
C GLY A 161 -10.88 -19.48 13.84
N THR A 162 -12.12 -19.81 13.46
CA THR A 162 -13.01 -18.92 12.71
C THR A 162 -13.15 -17.56 13.41
N GLU A 163 -13.33 -17.57 14.73
CA GLU A 163 -13.47 -16.37 15.56
C GLU A 163 -12.26 -15.43 15.50
N TRP A 164 -11.06 -15.94 15.15
CA TRP A 164 -9.86 -15.11 15.01
C TRP A 164 -9.71 -14.51 13.61
N LEU A 165 -10.33 -15.11 12.60
CA LEU A 165 -10.06 -14.84 11.19
C LEU A 165 -11.23 -14.22 10.43
N GLU A 166 -12.46 -14.39 10.93
CA GLU A 166 -13.66 -13.92 10.26
C GLU A 166 -13.62 -12.40 10.00
N GLY A 167 -13.81 -12.01 8.75
CA GLY A 167 -13.76 -10.60 8.33
C GLY A 167 -12.36 -10.01 8.19
N ALA A 168 -11.29 -10.79 8.41
CA ALA A 168 -9.90 -10.32 8.33
C ALA A 168 -9.30 -10.38 6.91
N GLU A 169 -10.01 -10.91 5.92
CA GLU A 169 -9.45 -11.22 4.60
C GLU A 169 -9.00 -9.96 3.85
N GLY A 170 -9.78 -8.88 3.96
CA GLY A 170 -9.44 -7.58 3.39
C GLY A 170 -8.20 -6.97 4.07
N HIS A 171 -8.11 -7.09 5.40
CA HIS A 171 -7.00 -6.57 6.20
C HIS A 171 -5.70 -7.33 5.92
N ALA A 172 -5.75 -8.65 5.85
CA ALA A 172 -4.59 -9.48 5.51
C ALA A 172 -4.04 -9.13 4.11
N ALA A 173 -4.92 -8.96 3.12
CA ALA A 173 -4.54 -8.55 1.78
C ALA A 173 -3.99 -7.11 1.75
N CYS A 174 -4.62 -6.18 2.48
CA CYS A 174 -4.17 -4.79 2.60
C CYS A 174 -2.77 -4.70 3.21
N LEU A 175 -2.51 -5.43 4.30
CA LEU A 175 -1.22 -5.42 4.97
C LEU A 175 -0.11 -5.92 4.04
N ARG A 176 -0.35 -7.02 3.32
CA ARG A 176 0.60 -7.59 2.35
C ARG A 176 0.85 -6.67 1.15
N ALA A 177 -0.20 -6.04 0.63
CA ALA A 177 -0.08 -5.06 -0.45
C ALA A 177 0.70 -3.82 0.00
N SER A 178 0.45 -3.35 1.22
CA SER A 178 1.10 -2.18 1.80
C SER A 178 2.61 -2.41 1.95
N GLU A 179 3.02 -3.57 2.44
CA GLU A 179 4.44 -3.97 2.51
C GLU A 179 5.13 -3.83 1.14
N THR A 180 4.55 -4.42 0.10
CA THR A 180 5.11 -4.39 -1.27
C THR A 180 5.21 -2.95 -1.80
N ALA A 181 4.14 -2.16 -1.64
CA ALA A 181 4.07 -0.80 -2.14
C ALA A 181 5.07 0.13 -1.43
N VAL A 182 5.19 0.00 -0.11
CA VAL A 182 6.11 0.77 0.73
C VAL A 182 7.57 0.48 0.37
N VAL A 183 7.93 -0.80 0.27
CA VAL A 183 9.31 -1.18 -0.07
C VAL A 183 9.67 -0.67 -1.46
N LEU A 184 8.76 -0.78 -2.43
CA LEU A 184 9.03 -0.26 -3.77
C LEU A 184 9.11 1.27 -3.80
N ALA A 185 8.22 1.97 -3.10
CA ALA A 185 8.27 3.43 -3.02
C ALA A 185 9.61 3.89 -2.42
N ASN A 186 10.06 3.24 -1.33
CA ASN A 186 11.37 3.53 -0.75
C ASN A 186 12.51 3.27 -1.73
N TYR A 187 12.48 2.16 -2.46
CA TYR A 187 13.47 1.86 -3.50
C TYR A 187 13.53 2.97 -4.56
N ILE A 188 12.38 3.44 -5.05
CA ILE A 188 12.34 4.53 -6.04
C ILE A 188 12.92 5.83 -5.46
N ARG A 189 12.63 6.14 -4.19
CA ARG A 189 13.23 7.29 -3.49
C ARG A 189 14.73 7.18 -3.32
N LEU A 190 15.25 5.99 -3.05
CA LEU A 190 16.69 5.72 -2.97
C LEU A 190 17.41 5.91 -4.32
N LEU A 191 16.71 5.67 -5.44
CA LEU A 191 17.19 5.98 -6.79
C LEU A 191 17.15 7.48 -7.12
N GLY A 192 16.61 8.31 -6.22
CA GLY A 192 16.52 9.77 -6.40
C GLY A 192 15.26 10.24 -7.14
N HIS A 193 14.21 9.43 -7.14
CA HIS A 193 12.91 9.77 -7.72
C HIS A 193 11.83 9.83 -6.65
N ASP A 194 10.98 10.85 -6.71
CA ASP A 194 9.87 10.98 -5.78
C ASP A 194 8.84 9.85 -5.96
N ALA A 195 8.41 9.26 -4.85
CA ALA A 195 7.46 8.16 -4.81
C ALA A 195 6.79 8.03 -3.45
N LYS A 196 5.48 7.79 -3.47
CA LYS A 196 4.64 7.62 -2.28
C LYS A 196 3.78 6.37 -2.44
N ALA A 197 3.69 5.56 -1.38
CA ALA A 197 2.82 4.41 -1.34
C ALA A 197 1.41 4.81 -0.87
N HIS A 198 0.41 4.06 -1.33
CA HIS A 198 -0.99 4.21 -0.96
C HIS A 198 -1.56 2.84 -0.56
N SER A 199 -2.36 2.82 0.49
CA SER A 199 -2.99 1.63 1.07
C SER A 199 -4.48 1.89 1.29
N ALA A 200 -5.24 0.84 1.63
CA ALA A 200 -6.66 1.01 1.94
C ALA A 200 -6.89 1.86 3.22
N THR A 201 -5.88 2.02 4.05
CA THR A 201 -5.92 2.80 5.30
C THR A 201 -5.36 4.21 5.16
N SER A 202 -4.55 4.46 4.12
CA SER A 202 -3.87 5.74 3.89
C SER A 202 -3.70 5.99 2.38
N SER A 203 -4.49 6.90 1.80
CA SER A 203 -4.45 7.17 0.36
C SER A 203 -4.75 8.63 0.00
N ASP A 204 -4.12 9.11 -1.08
CA ASP A 204 -4.40 10.39 -1.74
C ASP A 204 -5.16 10.17 -3.07
N VAL A 205 -5.37 8.90 -3.46
CA VAL A 205 -5.92 8.47 -4.75
C VAL A 205 -6.97 7.36 -4.58
N ASP A 206 -7.90 7.28 -5.53
CA ASP A 206 -8.87 6.19 -5.61
C ASP A 206 -8.21 4.90 -6.14
N LEU A 207 -8.02 3.94 -5.23
CA LEU A 207 -7.38 2.66 -5.55
C LEU A 207 -8.23 1.80 -6.50
N ASN A 208 -9.56 1.86 -6.42
CA ASN A 208 -10.44 1.10 -7.30
C ASN A 208 -10.30 1.59 -8.73
N ARG A 209 -10.28 2.93 -8.88
CA ARG A 209 -10.04 3.54 -10.18
C ARG A 209 -8.69 3.16 -10.75
N LEU A 210 -7.61 3.26 -9.97
CA LEU A 210 -6.28 2.91 -10.44
C LEU A 210 -6.16 1.42 -10.82
N ALA A 211 -6.87 0.51 -10.15
CA ALA A 211 -6.92 -0.89 -10.53
C ALA A 211 -7.53 -1.10 -11.94
N VAL A 212 -8.57 -0.34 -12.30
CA VAL A 212 -9.15 -0.39 -13.65
C VAL A 212 -8.24 0.28 -14.68
N GLU A 213 -7.69 1.46 -14.37
CA GLU A 213 -6.78 2.20 -15.26
C GLU A 213 -5.50 1.42 -15.56
N ALA A 214 -4.98 0.67 -14.58
CA ALA A 214 -3.84 -0.25 -14.75
C ALA A 214 -4.20 -1.55 -15.49
N GLY A 215 -5.48 -1.74 -15.82
CA GLY A 215 -6.00 -2.90 -16.56
C GLY A 215 -5.98 -4.19 -15.74
N LEU A 216 -6.21 -4.09 -14.43
CA LEU A 216 -6.21 -5.22 -13.49
C LEU A 216 -7.63 -5.60 -13.02
N ALA A 217 -8.55 -4.65 -13.00
CA ALA A 217 -9.93 -4.85 -12.57
C ALA A 217 -10.93 -4.31 -13.60
N ILE A 218 -12.19 -4.71 -13.45
CA ILE A 218 -13.34 -4.12 -14.13
C ILE A 218 -14.42 -3.84 -13.08
N ALA A 219 -15.16 -2.75 -13.23
CA ALA A 219 -16.34 -2.51 -12.39
C ALA A 219 -17.46 -3.47 -12.81
N ARG A 220 -18.03 -4.20 -11.85
CA ARG A 220 -19.18 -5.07 -12.11
C ARG A 220 -20.17 -4.99 -10.95
N GLN A 221 -21.37 -4.47 -11.24
CA GLN A 221 -22.47 -4.38 -10.27
C GLN A 221 -22.11 -3.58 -9.00
N GLY A 222 -21.26 -2.55 -9.13
CA GLY A 222 -20.83 -1.73 -7.99
C GLY A 222 -19.75 -2.38 -7.12
N VAL A 223 -19.04 -3.40 -7.64
CA VAL A 223 -17.89 -4.07 -7.02
C VAL A 223 -16.72 -4.08 -8.00
#